data_AF-A0A1F2XT70-F1
#
_entry.id   AF-A0A1F2XT70-F1
#
_cell.length_a   1.000
_cell.length_b   1.000
_cell.length_c   1.000
_cell.angle_alpha   90.00
_cell.angle_beta   90.00
_cell.angle_gamma   90.00
#
_symmetry.space_group_name_H-M   'P 1'
#
loop_
_entity.id
_entity.type
_entity.pdbx_description
1 polymer ?
#
loop_
_entity_poly.entity_id
_entity_poly.type
_entity_poly.pdbx_seq_one_letter_code
_entity_poly.pdbx_strand_id
1 'polypeptide(L)'
;MCDRWDIGGLSTNVHYQTGRPTIFVYDGHAGGVGITARGFSQFEGWVQDTARLLERCPCTSGCPSCVQSPKCGNLNEPLDKAGARTLLERMLA
;
A
#
# COMPACT_ATOMS: atom_id res chain seq x y z
N MET A 1 8.53 -11.52 -12.28
CA MET A 1 7.18 -11.67 -11.71
C MET A 1 7.40 -12.07 -10.26
N CYS A 2 6.93 -11.30 -9.28
CA CYS A 2 7.02 -11.59 -7.85
C CYS A 2 5.64 -11.97 -7.32
N ASP A 3 5.58 -12.75 -6.23
CA ASP A 3 4.35 -13.09 -5.54
C ASP A 3 3.99 -12.04 -4.48
N ARG A 4 2.73 -12.02 -4.04
CA ARG A 4 2.30 -11.17 -2.93
C ARG A 4 3.12 -11.40 -1.65
N TRP A 5 3.67 -12.60 -1.44
CA TRP A 5 4.49 -12.92 -0.28
C TRP A 5 5.89 -12.31 -0.32
N ASP A 6 6.36 -11.87 -1.48
CA ASP A 6 7.70 -11.31 -1.66
C ASP A 6 7.83 -9.85 -1.22
N ILE A 7 6.71 -9.19 -0.91
CA ILE A 7 6.67 -7.81 -0.40
C ILE A 7 5.88 -7.76 0.92
N GLY A 8 6.42 -7.05 1.90
CA GLY A 8 5.75 -6.70 3.14
C GLY A 8 5.44 -5.20 3.21
N GLY A 9 4.63 -4.81 4.20
CA GLY A 9 4.35 -3.42 4.46
C GLY A 9 3.90 -3.17 5.89
N LEU A 10 4.10 -1.94 6.34
CA LEU A 10 3.69 -1.43 7.64
C LEU A 10 3.23 0.01 7.48
N SER A 11 2.08 0.35 8.06
CA SER A 11 1.59 1.72 8.11
C SER A 11 1.52 2.18 9.56
N THR A 12 2.02 3.38 9.84
CA THR A 12 1.93 4.00 11.17
C THR A 12 1.49 5.45 11.07
N ASN A 13 0.63 5.87 11.99
CA ASN A 13 0.10 7.24 12.05
C ASN A 13 1.19 8.26 12.33
N VAL A 14 2.17 7.92 13.18
CA VAL A 14 3.35 8.74 13.47
C VAL A 14 4.52 7.80 13.72
N HIS A 15 5.51 7.82 12.84
CA HIS A 15 6.74 7.06 13.06
C HIS A 15 7.73 7.90 13.88
N TYR A 16 8.35 7.30 14.91
CA TYR A 16 9.23 8.02 15.84
C TYR A 16 10.45 8.69 15.18
N GLN A 17 10.95 8.12 14.07
CA GLN A 17 12.09 8.70 13.35
C GLN A 17 11.69 9.79 12.36
N THR A 18 10.49 9.74 11.78
CA THR A 18 10.06 10.71 10.76
C THR A 18 9.20 11.82 11.35
N GLY A 19 8.59 11.61 12.52
CA GLY A 19 7.62 12.53 13.12
C GLY A 19 6.33 12.68 12.29
N ARG A 20 6.09 11.79 11.33
CA ARG A 20 5.02 11.93 10.31
C ARG A 20 4.30 10.59 10.11
N PRO A 21 3.08 10.59 9.52
CA PRO A 21 2.50 9.38 8.96
C PRO A 21 3.46 8.74 7.97
N THR A 22 3.67 7.43 8.07
CA THR A 22 4.68 6.73 7.27
C THR A 22 4.16 5.36 6.87
N ILE A 23 4.29 5.07 5.57
CA ILE A 23 4.01 3.76 4.97
C ILE A 23 5.37 3.17 4.56
N PHE A 24 5.66 1.99 5.05
CA PHE A 24 6.84 1.21 4.68
C PHE A 24 6.44 0.12 3.70
N VAL A 25 7.27 -0.07 2.67
CA VAL A 25 7.20 -1.18 1.73
C VAL A 25 8.59 -1.80 1.70
N TYR A 26 8.69 -3.10 1.98
CA TYR A 26 9.99 -3.79 2.10
C TYR A 26 9.97 -5.17 1.43
N ASP A 27 11.14 -5.65 1.01
CA ASP A 27 11.31 -6.99 0.48
C ASP A 27 11.02 -8.02 1.59
N GLY A 28 10.21 -9.03 1.29
CA GLY A 28 9.94 -10.14 2.21
C GLY A 28 11.13 -11.09 2.39
N HIS A 29 12.15 -10.98 1.52
CA HIS A 29 13.36 -11.79 1.59
C HIS A 29 14.43 -11.16 2.48
N ALA A 30 15.04 -11.97 3.35
CA ALA A 30 16.13 -11.52 4.21
C ALA A 30 17.33 -11.04 3.36
N GLY A 31 17.87 -9.87 3.69
CA GLY A 31 18.94 -9.23 2.90
C GLY A 31 18.46 -8.45 1.67
N GLY A 32 17.19 -8.59 1.29
CA GLY A 32 16.62 -7.91 0.13
C GLY A 32 17.00 -8.55 -1.21
N VAL A 33 16.07 -8.48 -2.16
CA VAL A 33 16.24 -8.99 -3.53
C VAL A 33 15.98 -7.91 -4.58
N GLY A 34 15.69 -6.68 -4.15
CA GLY A 34 15.57 -5.51 -5.00
C GLY A 34 14.18 -5.28 -5.58
N ILE A 35 13.14 -5.95 -5.08
CA ILE A 35 11.76 -5.74 -5.56
C ILE A 35 11.30 -4.34 -5.15
N THR A 36 11.52 -3.95 -3.89
CA THR A 36 11.14 -2.61 -3.43
C THR A 36 12.05 -1.51 -3.97
N ALA A 37 13.32 -1.80 -4.26
CA ALA A 37 14.20 -0.86 -4.97
C ALA A 37 13.66 -0.53 -6.38
N ARG A 38 13.22 -1.57 -7.12
CA ARG A 38 12.54 -1.38 -8.40
C ARG A 38 11.21 -0.64 -8.21
N GLY A 39 10.43 -1.00 -7.20
CA GLY A 39 9.17 -0.34 -6.86
C GLY A 39 9.34 1.15 -6.59
N PHE A 40 10.39 1.53 -5.86
CA PHE A 40 10.73 2.91 -5.58
C PHE A 40 11.00 3.70 -6.87
N SER A 41 11.75 3.13 -7.83
CA SER A 41 11.98 3.78 -9.13
C SER A 41 10.72 3.94 -9.98
N GLN A 42 9.68 3.13 -9.73
CA GLN A 42 8.42 3.10 -10.48
C GLN A 42 7.23 3.58 -9.63
N PHE A 43 7.51 4.30 -8.53
CA PHE A 43 6.54 4.56 -7.47
C PHE A 43 5.28 5.26 -7.98
N GLU A 44 5.42 6.30 -8.81
CA GLU A 44 4.27 7.00 -9.39
C GLU A 44 3.35 6.07 -10.18
N GLY A 45 3.91 5.14 -10.97
CA GLY A 45 3.14 4.15 -11.71
C GLY A 45 2.35 3.22 -10.78
N TRP A 46 2.97 2.78 -9.68
CA TRP A 46 2.30 1.95 -8.66
C TRP A 46 1.15 2.69 -7.97
N VAL A 47 1.36 3.96 -7.61
CA VAL A 47 0.33 4.80 -7.00
C VAL A 47 -0.83 5.02 -7.97
N GLN A 48 -0.55 5.30 -9.25
CA GLN A 48 -1.57 5.45 -10.29
C GLN A 48 -2.38 4.16 -10.50
N ASP A 49 -1.72 3.01 -10.61
CA ASP A 49 -2.39 1.72 -10.76
C ASP A 49 -3.26 1.38 -9.55
N THR A 50 -2.77 1.67 -8.34
CA THR A 50 -3.52 1.43 -7.11
C THR A 50 -4.75 2.36 -7.04
N ALA A 51 -4.61 3.64 -7.39
CA ALA A 51 -5.76 4.56 -7.44
C ALA A 51 -6.82 4.09 -8.45
N ARG A 52 -6.41 3.63 -9.63
CA ARG A 52 -7.31 3.04 -10.65
C ARG A 52 -8.01 1.77 -10.15
N LEU A 53 -7.30 0.91 -9.41
CA LEU A 53 -7.89 -0.27 -8.78
C LEU A 53 -9.01 0.11 -7.81
N LEU A 54 -8.76 1.11 -6.95
CA LEU A 54 -9.75 1.58 -5.98
C LEU A 54 -10.96 2.21 -6.68
N GLU A 55 -10.74 3.01 -7.71
CA GLU A 55 -11.80 3.62 -8.50
C GLU A 55 -12.70 2.58 -9.18
N ARG A 56 -12.12 1.56 -9.81
CA ARG A 56 -12.86 0.57 -10.61
C ARG A 56 -13.53 -0.52 -9.78
N CYS A 57 -13.08 -0.73 -8.54
CA CYS A 57 -13.67 -1.75 -7.69
C CYS A 57 -15.13 -1.39 -7.37
N PRO A 58 -16.11 -2.30 -7.57
CA PRO A 58 -17.54 -1.98 -7.39
C PRO A 58 -18.00 -1.89 -5.93
N CYS A 59 -17.14 -2.20 -4.96
CA CYS A 59 -17.51 -2.15 -3.55
C CYS A 59 -17.58 -0.71 -3.00
N THR A 60 -18.36 -0.50 -1.94
CA THR A 60 -18.53 0.83 -1.31
C THR A 60 -17.44 1.14 -0.29
N SER A 61 -17.25 0.27 0.71
CA SER A 61 -16.41 0.54 1.88
C SER A 61 -15.01 -0.08 1.81
N GLY A 62 -14.83 -1.11 0.98
CA GLY A 62 -13.59 -1.87 0.88
C GLY A 62 -13.84 -3.37 0.84
N CYS A 63 -13.00 -4.13 0.14
CA CYS A 63 -13.16 -5.58 0.00
C CYS A 63 -11.79 -6.28 -0.23
N PRO A 64 -11.73 -7.62 -0.19
CA PRO A 64 -10.54 -8.41 -0.50
C PRO A 64 -9.87 -8.10 -1.84
N SER A 65 -10.63 -7.57 -2.80
CA SER A 65 -10.13 -7.25 -4.15
C SER A 65 -9.55 -5.84 -4.29
N CYS A 66 -9.57 -4.99 -3.26
CA CYS A 66 -9.09 -3.61 -3.38
C CYS A 66 -8.21 -3.10 -2.23
N VAL A 67 -8.73 -3.01 -1.00
CA VAL A 67 -8.03 -2.37 0.14
C VAL A 67 -7.70 -3.32 1.27
N GLN A 68 -8.34 -4.50 1.32
CA GLN A 68 -8.05 -5.47 2.37
C GLN A 68 -6.78 -6.25 2.02
N SER A 69 -6.02 -6.58 3.05
CA SER A 69 -4.85 -7.44 2.94
C SER A 69 -5.05 -8.71 3.77
N PRO A 70 -4.78 -9.91 3.21
CA PRO A 70 -4.76 -11.14 3.99
C PRO A 70 -3.58 -11.19 4.98
N LYS A 71 -2.65 -10.23 4.90
CA LYS A 71 -1.54 -10.06 5.85
C LYS A 71 -1.85 -9.04 6.97
N CYS A 72 -3.05 -8.46 7.00
CA CYS A 72 -3.39 -7.45 7.99
C CYS A 72 -3.48 -8.06 9.39
N GLY A 73 -2.62 -7.63 10.31
CA GLY A 73 -2.64 -8.06 11.72
C GLY A 73 -3.79 -7.47 12.55
N ASN A 74 -4.49 -6.47 12.03
CA ASN A 74 -5.55 -5.74 12.72
C ASN A 74 -6.94 -6.01 12.10
N LEU A 75 -7.14 -7.21 11.54
CA LEU A 75 -8.43 -7.65 10.97
C LEU A 75 -9.00 -6.73 9.88
N ASN A 76 -8.15 -5.97 9.19
CA ASN A 76 -8.55 -4.92 8.26
C ASN A 76 -9.49 -3.86 8.89
N GLU A 77 -9.22 -3.46 10.14
CA GLU A 77 -9.93 -2.38 10.83
C GLU A 77 -8.93 -1.40 11.49
N PRO A 78 -9.10 -0.07 11.31
CA PRO A 78 -10.08 0.60 10.45
C PRO A 78 -9.77 0.49 8.95
N LEU A 79 -10.81 0.50 8.10
CA LEU A 79 -10.69 0.47 6.64
C LEU A 79 -11.46 1.61 5.98
N ASP A 80 -10.79 2.38 5.12
CA ASP A 80 -11.42 3.49 4.39
C ASP A 80 -10.95 3.52 2.93
N LYS A 81 -11.82 3.03 2.02
CA LYS A 81 -11.56 3.05 0.58
C LYS A 81 -11.49 4.46 0.00
N ALA A 82 -12.37 5.36 0.44
CA ALA A 82 -12.42 6.72 -0.10
C ALA A 82 -11.21 7.54 0.37
N GLY A 83 -10.85 7.41 1.65
CA GLY A 83 -9.64 7.97 2.23
C GLY A 83 -8.37 7.45 1.55
N ALA A 84 -8.27 6.14 1.31
CA ALA A 84 -7.14 5.54 0.59
C ALA A 84 -6.99 6.09 -0.83
N ARG A 85 -8.11 6.20 -1.59
CA ARG A 85 -8.09 6.79 -2.94
C ARG A 85 -7.63 8.26 -2.90
N THR A 86 -8.18 9.05 -1.98
CA THR A 86 -7.82 10.46 -1.82
C THR A 86 -6.32 10.61 -1.53
N LEU A 87 -5.76 9.77 -0.65
CA LEU A 87 -4.33 9.79 -0.34
C LEU A 87 -3.47 9.52 -1.57
N LEU A 88 -3.82 8.48 -2.35
CA LEU A 88 -3.07 8.10 -3.55
C LEU A 88 -3.12 9.20 -4.63
N GLU A 89 -4.29 9.81 -4.85
CA GLU A 89 -4.43 10.93 -5.80
C GLU A 89 -3.60 12.14 -5.39
N ARG A 90 -3.50 12.43 -4.09
CA ARG A 90 -2.65 13.51 -3.56
C ARG A 90 -1.15 13.25 -3.68
N MET A 91 -0.72 11.98 -3.76
CA MET A 91 0.68 11.62 -3.97
C MET A 91 1.15 11.83 -5.42
N LEU A 92 0.22 12.04 -6.35
CA LEU A 92 0.49 12.23 -7.80
C LEU A 92 0.42 13.70 -8.24
N ALA A 93 0.05 14.60 -7.34
CA ALA A 93 -0.19 16.03 -7.62
C ALA A 93 1.01 16.92 -7.27
#